data_AF-A0A823G3L0-F1
#
_entry.id   AF-A0A823G3L0-F1
#
_cell.length_a   1.000
_cell.length_b   1.000
_cell.length_c   1.000
_cell.angle_alpha   90.00
_cell.angle_beta   90.00
_cell.angle_gamma   90.00
#
_symmetry.space_group_name_H-M   'P 1'
#
loop_
_entity.id
_entity.type
_entity.pdbx_description
1 polymer ?
#
loop_
_entity_poly.entity_id
_entity_poly.type
_entity_poly.pdbx_seq_one_letter_code
_entity_poly.pdbx_strand_id
1 'polypeptide(L)'
;MNDYNHYFHFPREEWRKLEVSKDQILTAEELEEIRGLNDRISLQDISEIYLPLIKLIAIQYHEAIFIHGEKMEYLKKKESRAPFIIALAGSVAVGKSTTARVFKLMLDRWFSKTRQVELVTTDGFLYPNKVLEERGIMDK
;
A
#
# COMPACT_ATOMS: atom_id res chain seq x y z
N MET A 1 30.62 -8.41 8.61
CA MET A 1 29.49 -9.14 9.20
C MET A 1 28.23 -8.46 8.69
N ASN A 2 27.35 -9.18 7.99
CA ASN A 2 26.22 -8.58 7.26
C ASN A 2 25.05 -8.28 8.22
N ASP A 3 24.69 -7.01 8.38
CA ASP A 3 23.64 -6.45 9.23
C ASP A 3 22.19 -6.70 8.73
N TYR A 4 21.90 -7.86 8.14
CA TYR A 4 20.57 -8.16 7.54
C TYR A 4 19.67 -9.06 8.39
N ASN A 5 19.87 -9.13 9.71
CA ASN A 5 19.16 -10.12 10.56
C ASN A 5 17.70 -9.75 10.91
N HIS A 6 17.16 -8.67 10.34
CA HIS A 6 15.80 -8.18 10.61
C HIS A 6 14.88 -8.20 9.38
N TYR A 7 15.35 -8.68 8.24
CA TYR A 7 14.59 -8.68 6.99
C TYR A 7 14.55 -10.06 6.35
N PHE A 8 13.39 -10.41 5.82
CA PHE A 8 13.28 -11.53 4.90
C PHE A 8 13.63 -11.05 3.49
N HIS A 9 14.58 -11.75 2.86
CA HIS A 9 14.98 -11.48 1.50
C HIS A 9 14.33 -12.51 0.57
N PHE A 10 13.57 -12.03 -0.41
CA PHE A 10 12.92 -12.87 -1.40
C PHE A 10 13.40 -12.49 -2.80
N PRO A 11 14.12 -13.39 -3.49
CA PRO A 11 14.25 -13.30 -4.94
C PRO A 11 12.87 -13.31 -5.60
N ARG A 12 12.72 -12.61 -6.74
CA ARG A 12 11.45 -12.54 -7.49
C ARG A 12 10.85 -13.93 -7.78
N GLU A 13 11.72 -14.88 -8.10
CA GLU A 13 11.35 -16.28 -8.39
C GLU A 13 10.74 -17.02 -7.20
N GLU A 14 11.11 -16.64 -5.98
CA GLU A 14 10.54 -17.20 -4.76
C GLU A 14 9.29 -16.42 -4.35
N TRP A 15 9.34 -15.09 -4.45
CA TRP A 15 8.22 -14.21 -4.14
C TRP A 15 6.97 -14.53 -4.95
N ARG A 16 7.11 -14.76 -6.27
CA ARG A 16 5.97 -15.08 -7.14
C ARG A 16 5.30 -16.42 -6.84
N LYS A 17 5.95 -17.30 -6.07
CA LYS A 17 5.41 -18.59 -5.64
C LYS A 17 4.56 -18.48 -4.38
N LEU A 18 4.55 -17.33 -3.70
CA LEU A 18 3.68 -17.07 -2.56
C LEU A 18 2.23 -17.09 -3.07
N GLU A 19 1.61 -18.26 -2.93
CA GLU A 19 0.32 -18.58 -3.51
C GLU A 19 -0.76 -17.62 -2.99
N VAL A 20 -1.48 -17.00 -3.92
CA VAL A 20 -2.72 -16.30 -3.60
C VAL A 20 -3.84 -16.99 -4.36
N SER A 21 -4.87 -17.42 -3.64
CA SER A 21 -6.03 -18.09 -4.25
C SER A 21 -6.58 -17.21 -5.38
N LYS A 22 -6.78 -17.83 -6.56
CA LYS A 22 -7.33 -17.18 -7.75
C LYS A 22 -8.71 -16.58 -7.52
N ASP A 23 -9.47 -17.13 -6.57
CA ASP A 23 -10.81 -16.65 -6.23
C ASP A 23 -10.80 -15.30 -5.52
N GLN A 24 -9.63 -14.81 -5.10
CA GLN A 24 -9.50 -13.59 -4.32
C GLN A 24 -9.02 -12.35 -5.09
N ILE A 25 -8.53 -12.45 -6.34
CA ILE A 25 -7.95 -11.25 -6.95
C ILE A 25 -8.10 -11.10 -8.45
N LEU A 26 -8.80 -10.00 -8.78
CA LEU A 26 -8.88 -9.26 -10.04
C LEU A 26 -9.24 -10.08 -11.28
N THR A 27 -10.39 -9.78 -11.89
CA THR A 27 -10.74 -10.35 -13.19
C THR A 27 -9.78 -9.86 -14.28
N ALA A 28 -9.75 -10.56 -15.41
CA ALA A 28 -8.95 -10.13 -16.57
C ALA A 28 -9.35 -8.72 -17.05
N GLU A 29 -10.63 -8.34 -16.94
CA GLU A 29 -11.07 -6.98 -17.27
C GLU A 29 -10.52 -5.95 -16.27
N GLU A 30 -10.53 -6.27 -14.97
CA GLU A 30 -10.02 -5.38 -13.93
C GLU A 30 -8.50 -5.18 -14.06
N LEU A 31 -7.77 -6.22 -14.46
CA LEU A 31 -6.34 -6.15 -14.78
C LEU A 31 -6.07 -5.18 -15.94
N GLU A 32 -6.92 -5.16 -16.96
CA GLU A 32 -6.83 -4.20 -18.07
C GLU A 32 -7.20 -2.76 -17.64
N GLU A 33 -8.14 -2.56 -16.70
CA GLU A 33 -8.36 -1.23 -16.09
C GLU A 33 -7.11 -0.72 -15.36
N ILE A 34 -6.42 -1.59 -14.61
CA ILE A 34 -5.17 -1.23 -13.92
C ILE A 34 -4.11 -0.83 -14.94
N ARG A 35 -4.00 -1.59 -16.04
CA ARG A 35 -3.06 -1.34 -17.13
C ARG A 35 -3.34 -0.01 -17.82
N GLY A 36 -4.60 0.29 -18.13
CA GLY A 36 -5.00 1.57 -18.75
C GLY A 36 -4.76 2.79 -17.87
N LEU A 37 -4.72 2.61 -16.54
CA LEU A 37 -4.34 3.67 -15.60
C LEU A 37 -2.83 3.88 -15.48
N ASN A 38 -2.02 2.93 -15.96
CA ASN A 38 -0.59 2.92 -15.70
C ASN A 38 0.22 2.15 -16.76
N ASP A 39 0.52 2.81 -17.87
CA ASP A 39 1.28 2.26 -19.03
C ASP A 39 2.67 1.68 -18.68
N ARG A 40 3.17 1.88 -17.46
CA ARG A 40 4.49 1.43 -16.99
C ARG A 40 4.49 0.11 -16.21
N ILE A 41 3.33 -0.41 -15.81
CA ILE A 41 3.26 -1.65 -15.01
C ILE A 41 2.70 -2.78 -15.86
N SER A 42 3.45 -3.88 -15.94
CA SER A 42 3.03 -5.06 -16.69
C SER A 42 2.03 -5.92 -15.89
N LEU A 43 1.14 -6.64 -16.59
CA LEU A 43 0.26 -7.63 -15.96
C LEU A 43 1.04 -8.70 -15.19
N GLN A 44 2.25 -9.02 -15.68
CA GLN A 44 3.14 -9.95 -15.01
C GLN A 44 3.63 -9.38 -13.68
N ASP A 45 4.00 -8.10 -13.59
CA ASP A 45 4.35 -7.50 -12.30
C ASP A 45 3.17 -7.46 -11.34
N ILE A 46 1.96 -7.16 -11.84
CA ILE A 46 0.75 -7.20 -11.00
C ILE A 46 0.63 -8.58 -10.36
N SER A 47 0.65 -9.64 -11.16
CA SER A 47 0.48 -11.01 -10.69
C SER A 47 1.62 -11.51 -9.80
N GLU A 48 2.87 -11.30 -10.21
CA GLU A 48 4.05 -11.87 -9.55
C GLU A 48 4.51 -11.07 -8.34
N ILE A 49 4.31 -9.74 -8.32
CA ILE A 49 4.85 -8.85 -7.29
C ILE A 49 3.74 -8.27 -6.41
N TYR A 50 2.72 -7.66 -7.04
CA TYR A 50 1.72 -6.90 -6.29
C TYR A 50 0.69 -7.81 -5.60
N LEU A 51 0.21 -8.89 -6.23
CA LEU A 51 -0.76 -9.80 -5.59
C LEU A 51 -0.24 -10.39 -4.27
N PRO A 52 0.97 -10.98 -4.20
CA PRO A 52 1.47 -11.50 -2.94
C PRO A 52 1.67 -10.40 -1.88
N LEU A 53 2.04 -9.20 -2.30
CA LEU A 53 2.23 -8.06 -1.40
C LEU A 53 0.90 -7.56 -0.82
N ILE A 54 -0.15 -7.50 -1.63
CA ILE A 54 -1.50 -7.17 -1.17
C ILE A 54 -2.00 -8.22 -0.17
N LYS A 55 -1.75 -9.51 -0.42
CA LYS A 55 -2.08 -10.59 0.52
C LYS A 55 -1.36 -10.41 1.85
N LEU A 56 -0.07 -10.08 1.82
CA LEU A 56 0.73 -9.83 3.02
C LEU A 56 0.19 -8.62 3.81
N ILE A 57 -0.10 -7.51 3.12
CA ILE A 57 -0.72 -6.32 3.74
C ILE A 57 -2.07 -6.68 4.36
N ALA A 58 -2.87 -7.52 3.69
CA ALA A 58 -4.15 -7.94 4.22
C ALA A 58 -4.02 -8.76 5.50
N ILE A 59 -3.03 -9.65 5.59
CA ILE A 59 -2.72 -10.39 6.82
C ILE A 59 -2.40 -9.40 7.96
N GLN A 60 -1.48 -8.45 7.72
CA GLN A 60 -1.10 -7.44 8.72
C GLN A 60 -2.29 -6.57 9.15
N TYR A 61 -3.17 -6.21 8.21
CA TYR A 61 -4.39 -5.47 8.49
C TYR A 61 -5.33 -6.24 9.43
N HIS A 62 -5.56 -7.53 9.15
CA HIS A 62 -6.43 -8.36 9.98
C HIS A 62 -5.86 -8.57 11.38
N GLU A 63 -4.55 -8.80 11.49
CA GLU A 63 -3.85 -8.88 12.78
C GLU A 63 -3.98 -7.58 13.58
N ALA A 64 -3.75 -6.43 12.96
CA ALA A 64 -3.84 -5.13 13.63
C ALA A 64 -5.25 -4.85 14.16
N ILE A 65 -6.30 -5.19 13.40
CA ILE A 65 -7.69 -5.03 13.84
C ILE A 65 -8.01 -5.97 14.98
N PHE A 66 -7.61 -7.23 14.87
CA PHE A 66 -7.87 -8.23 15.91
C PHE A 66 -7.24 -7.79 17.24
N ILE A 67 -5.95 -7.43 17.23
CA ILE A 67 -5.23 -6.97 18.42
C ILE A 67 -5.86 -5.69 18.99
N HIS A 68 -6.26 -4.76 18.13
CA HIS A 68 -6.94 -3.54 18.57
C HIS A 68 -8.28 -3.84 19.23
N GLY A 69 -9.07 -4.77 18.67
CA GLY A 69 -10.33 -5.22 19.24
C GLY A 69 -10.18 -5.79 20.66
N GLU A 70 -9.28 -6.77 20.82
CA GLU A 70 -8.96 -7.38 22.12
C GLU A 70 -8.54 -6.32 23.15
N LYS A 71 -7.70 -5.36 22.73
CA LYS A 71 -7.27 -4.25 23.58
C LYS A 71 -8.43 -3.36 24.01
N MET A 72 -9.35 -3.01 23.10
CA MET A 72 -10.49 -2.16 23.44
C MET A 72 -11.46 -2.87 24.39
N GLU A 73 -11.66 -4.17 24.20
CA GLU A 73 -12.48 -5.01 25.09
C GLU A 73 -11.89 -5.04 26.51
N TYR A 74 -10.60 -5.34 26.64
CA TYR A 74 -9.90 -5.34 27.93
C TYR A 74 -10.00 -3.99 28.66
N LEU A 75 -9.87 -2.89 27.90
CA LEU A 75 -9.96 -1.53 28.44
C LEU A 75 -11.40 -1.06 28.70
N LYS A 76 -12.42 -1.88 28.38
CA LYS A 76 -13.85 -1.53 28.46
C LYS A 76 -14.18 -0.22 27.73
N LYS A 77 -13.52 0.01 26.60
CA LYS A 77 -13.76 1.17 25.73
C LYS A 77 -14.61 0.73 24.54
N LYS A 78 -15.46 1.63 24.05
CA LYS A 78 -16.13 1.41 22.76
C LYS A 78 -15.07 1.38 21.67
N GLU A 79 -15.15 0.39 20.80
CA GLU A 79 -14.28 0.28 19.65
C GLU A 79 -14.46 1.51 18.75
N SER A 80 -13.39 2.28 18.55
CA SER A 80 -13.30 3.21 17.43
C SER A 80 -12.59 2.50 16.28
N ARG A 81 -13.20 2.53 15.09
CA ARG A 81 -12.60 1.99 13.87
C ARG A 81 -11.46 2.90 13.42
N ALA A 82 -10.29 2.72 14.01
CA ALA A 82 -9.09 3.42 13.58
C ALA A 82 -8.74 3.05 12.12
N PRO A 83 -8.19 4.01 11.34
CA PRO A 83 -7.67 3.71 10.01
C PRO A 83 -6.40 2.89 10.11
N PHE A 84 -6.17 2.03 9.11
CA PHE A 84 -4.90 1.35 8.91
C PHE A 84 -4.08 2.15 7.89
N ILE A 85 -2.91 2.64 8.28
CA ILE A 85 -2.11 3.58 7.47
C ILE A 85 -0.92 2.84 6.87
N ILE A 86 -0.80 2.90 5.54
CA ILE A 86 0.34 2.37 4.78
C ILE A 86 1.12 3.56 4.22
N ALA A 87 2.38 3.72 4.63
CA ALA A 87 3.25 4.77 4.15
C ALA A 87 4.14 4.26 3.02
N LEU A 88 4.13 4.95 1.87
CA LEU A 88 4.98 4.67 0.72
C LEU A 88 6.06 5.75 0.60
N ALA A 89 7.32 5.38 0.85
CA ALA A 89 8.48 6.27 0.82
C ALA A 89 9.44 5.91 -0.32
N GLY A 90 10.42 6.78 -0.59
CA GLY A 90 11.41 6.60 -1.67
C GLY A 90 11.83 7.92 -2.34
N SER A 91 12.85 7.86 -3.19
CA SER A 91 13.39 9.02 -3.90
C SER A 91 12.40 9.67 -4.86
N VAL A 92 12.65 10.92 -5.26
CA VAL A 92 11.90 11.59 -6.34
C VAL A 92 12.04 10.78 -7.62
N ALA A 93 10.97 10.70 -8.41
CA ALA A 93 10.90 9.97 -9.68
C ALA A 93 11.08 8.43 -9.63
N VAL A 94 11.27 7.81 -8.46
CA VAL A 94 11.41 6.33 -8.33
C VAL A 94 10.10 5.56 -8.63
N GLY A 95 8.98 6.25 -8.82
CA GLY A 95 7.68 5.61 -9.11
C GLY A 95 6.78 5.40 -7.88
N LYS A 96 6.94 6.18 -6.80
CA LYS A 96 6.05 6.13 -5.63
C LYS A 96 4.58 6.32 -6.00
N SER A 97 4.26 7.38 -6.74
CA SER A 97 2.87 7.69 -7.12
C SER A 97 2.26 6.63 -8.04
N THR A 98 3.09 6.05 -8.92
CA THR A 98 2.75 4.91 -9.77
C THR A 98 2.35 3.70 -8.93
N THR A 99 3.21 3.32 -7.97
CA THR A 99 2.98 2.19 -7.05
C THR A 99 1.76 2.44 -6.16
N ALA A 100 1.61 3.66 -5.65
CA ALA A 100 0.53 4.05 -4.75
C ALA A 100 -0.85 3.95 -5.41
N ARG A 101 -0.97 4.32 -6.69
CA ARG A 101 -2.23 4.17 -7.45
C ARG A 101 -2.62 2.71 -7.66
N VAL A 102 -1.65 1.86 -7.99
CA VAL A 102 -1.90 0.41 -8.12
C VAL A 102 -2.31 -0.18 -6.79
N PHE A 103 -1.58 0.12 -5.71
CA PHE A 103 -1.94 -0.32 -4.36
C PHE A 103 -3.34 0.13 -3.97
N LYS A 104 -3.67 1.41 -4.20
CA LYS A 104 -4.99 1.96 -3.93
C LYS A 104 -6.07 1.13 -4.60
N LEU A 105 -5.94 0.86 -5.89
CA LEU A 105 -6.93 0.10 -6.67
C LEU A 105 -7.07 -1.34 -6.17
N MET A 106 -5.94 -2.04 -5.99
CA MET A 106 -5.95 -3.45 -5.56
C MET A 106 -6.48 -3.62 -4.12
N LEU A 107 -6.09 -2.73 -3.19
CA LEU A 107 -6.59 -2.75 -1.82
C LEU A 107 -8.07 -2.38 -1.74
N ASP A 108 -8.52 -1.41 -2.54
CA ASP A 108 -9.93 -1.01 -2.58
C ASP A 108 -10.81 -2.16 -3.04
N ARG A 109 -10.34 -2.96 -4.01
CA ARG A 109 -11.01 -4.18 -4.45
C ARG A 109 -11.00 -5.26 -3.38
N TRP A 110 -9.83 -5.57 -2.82
CA TRP A 110 -9.66 -6.58 -1.78
C TRP A 110 -10.57 -6.31 -0.57
N PHE A 111 -10.68 -5.04 -0.17
CA PHE A 111 -11.45 -4.62 0.99
C PHE A 111 -12.83 -4.03 0.66
N SER A 112 -13.26 -4.01 -0.60
CA SER A 112 -14.46 -3.31 -1.11
C SER A 112 -15.73 -3.49 -0.28
N LYS A 113 -15.92 -4.68 0.31
CA LYS A 113 -17.08 -5.00 1.15
C LYS A 113 -16.97 -4.52 2.60
N THR A 114 -15.79 -4.15 3.06
CA THR A 114 -15.47 -3.96 4.49
C THR A 114 -14.82 -2.62 4.81
N ARG A 115 -14.06 -2.02 3.88
CA ARG A 115 -13.36 -0.75 4.08
C ARG A 115 -13.28 0.06 2.79
N GLN A 116 -13.28 1.37 2.98
CA GLN A 116 -12.83 2.31 1.97
C GLN A 116 -11.32 2.46 2.08
N VAL A 117 -10.62 2.49 0.94
CA VAL A 117 -9.21 2.86 0.89
C VAL A 117 -9.12 4.31 0.40
N GLU A 118 -8.17 5.10 0.90
CA GLU A 118 -7.87 6.45 0.40
C GLU A 118 -6.38 6.60 0.12
N LEU A 119 -6.04 7.49 -0.82
CA LEU A 119 -4.66 7.81 -1.16
C LEU A 119 -4.42 9.30 -0.92
N VAL A 120 -3.50 9.61 -0.01
CA VAL A 120 -3.07 10.97 0.30
C VAL A 120 -1.60 11.10 -0.06
N THR A 121 -1.23 12.19 -0.73
CA THR A 121 0.16 12.52 -1.04
C THR A 121 0.70 13.54 -0.05
N THR A 122 1.96 13.41 0.37
CA THR A 122 2.60 14.36 1.28
C THR A 122 2.92 15.69 0.62
N ASP A 123 2.96 15.73 -0.72
CA ASP A 123 3.27 16.94 -1.50
C ASP A 123 2.19 18.03 -1.28
N GLY A 124 0.95 17.62 -0.98
CA GLY A 124 -0.13 18.55 -0.60
C GLY A 124 0.07 19.24 0.76
N PHE A 125 1.06 18.82 1.55
CA PHE A 125 1.42 19.43 2.84
C PHE A 125 2.64 20.36 2.72
N LEU A 126 3.20 20.54 1.52
CA LEU A 126 4.22 21.55 1.30
C LEU A 126 3.66 22.95 1.56
N TYR A 127 4.53 23.85 2.03
CA TYR A 127 4.14 25.24 2.18
C TYR A 127 3.77 25.85 0.81
N PRO A 128 2.80 26.77 0.75
CA PRO A 128 2.53 27.52 -0.47
C PRO A 128 3.77 28.27 -0.95
N ASN A 129 3.95 28.44 -2.26
CA ASN A 129 5.11 29.13 -2.86
C ASN A 129 5.43 30.46 -2.17
N LYS A 130 4.41 31.26 -1.84
CA LYS A 130 4.58 32.52 -1.10
C LYS A 130 5.32 32.34 0.23
N VAL A 131 4.98 31.32 1.00
CA VAL A 131 5.64 31.01 2.29
C VAL A 131 7.04 30.45 2.07
N LEU A 132 7.27 29.68 1.00
CA LEU A 132 8.60 29.19 0.63
C LEU A 132 9.54 30.33 0.25
N GLU A 133 9.06 31.30 -0.54
CA GLU A 133 9.78 32.51 -0.93
C GLU A 133 10.09 33.41 0.28
N GLU A 134 9.08 33.71 1.12
CA GLU A 134 9.24 34.52 2.34
C GLU A 134 10.30 33.93 3.29
N ARG A 135 10.46 32.60 3.31
CA ARG A 135 11.41 31.89 4.15
C ARG A 135 12.74 31.57 3.48
N GLY A 136 12.91 31.90 2.19
CA GLY A 136 14.13 31.62 1.44
C GLY A 136 14.45 30.12 1.31
N ILE A 137 13.42 29.27 1.22
CA ILE A 137 13.54 27.80 1.14
C ILE A 137 12.98 27.22 -0.15
N MET A 138 12.93 28.01 -1.22
CA MET A 138 12.34 27.58 -2.50
C MET A 138 13.18 26.49 -3.20
N ASP A 139 14.49 26.48 -2.97
CA ASP A 139 15.43 25.57 -3.64
C ASP A 139 16.01 24.50 -2.71
N LYS A 140 15.39 24.27 -1.54
CA LYS A 140 15.78 23.26 -0.55
C LYS A 140 14.81 22.10 -0.53
#